data_AF-A0A0U5FUC7-F1
#
_entry.id   AF-A0A0U5FUC7-F1
#
_cell.length_a   1.000
_cell.length_b   1.000
_cell.length_c   1.000
_cell.angle_alpha   90.00
_cell.angle_beta   90.00
_cell.angle_gamma   90.00
#
_symmetry.space_group_name_H-M   'P 1'
#
loop_
_entity.id
_entity.type
_entity.pdbx_description
1 polymer ?
#
loop_
_entity_poly.entity_id
_entity_poly.type
_entity_poly.pdbx_seq_one_letter_code
_entity_poly.pdbx_strand_id
1 'polypeptide(L)'
;MTTLPTTSTTPALIIGGGPSGLTTALLLASHGIRSTIVERHIERTTSSLKAHAINPRSLEIFRQLGLDTARLRSEGIPPADGDTVRFAVSMAGRELGSLPYERQGEETLRLTPEPLFNVPQPVLEKWLLDAVEGSELVAYYQGVQWEDCDSSSEKVENGDARATLTSTLTDRTASTTHTITSNYILDCSGAHSRARAKLAIPFEPLPEYIQNEVHHVSVHIRADLRKFKPATLLWAVSPRVEGTFICYGRSTDWMFVTYYDPNVTPRERFSDEVCREMVDDAIGSKVPYEIQSITVWSTWPRTAETYSSPRFPSAAFVVGDAAHAFPPTGGLGVNTGIADAHNLVWKIAAVEKGWTDTDTDTFNRNGHTKGGARAGGGGLLSSYNTERRPIAVANARQSVKNQVKLHALKEALRDPPDVEAGEEYVRWKGRLDAELESNREHFDSINLQIGYVYPSLAKGRGGDGQGEEGEGGGSLLRSCNVYVASGVPGARLPHTWVSLPGKKIKGAVSVLDLAEGTSFTLFVSSGPENESGLSAVNVEKLRVPIRVLRLGVDFDVVDAEWVDLVGLSGDGQGQEKGLLVRPDQHILGNVGSVEDVETLLGALLAG
;
A
#
# COMPACT_ATOMS: atom_id res chain seq x y z
N MET A 1 -7.91 10.32 -27.89
CA MET A 1 -8.97 10.40 -26.85
C MET A 1 -10.09 9.49 -27.27
N THR A 2 -10.27 8.39 -26.56
CA THR A 2 -11.38 7.45 -26.77
C THR A 2 -12.63 8.08 -26.16
N THR A 3 -13.68 8.31 -26.95
CA THR A 3 -14.95 8.85 -26.46
C THR A 3 -15.73 7.75 -25.77
N LEU A 4 -16.27 8.02 -24.58
CA LEU A 4 -17.10 7.06 -23.87
C LEU A 4 -18.41 6.82 -24.65
N PRO A 5 -18.81 5.56 -24.94
CA PRO A 5 -20.11 5.29 -25.57
C PRO A 5 -21.28 5.79 -24.69
N THR A 6 -22.43 6.10 -25.29
CA THR A 6 -23.63 6.52 -24.53
C THR A 6 -24.06 5.46 -23.51
N THR A 7 -23.97 4.19 -23.88
CA THR A 7 -24.20 3.03 -23.02
C THR A 7 -23.09 2.00 -23.22
N SER A 8 -22.60 1.40 -22.15
CA SER A 8 -21.60 0.32 -22.23
C SER A 8 -21.64 -0.62 -21.01
N THR A 9 -20.91 -1.74 -21.09
CA THR A 9 -20.83 -2.74 -20.03
C THR A 9 -19.37 -3.09 -19.75
N THR A 10 -19.03 -3.29 -18.48
CA THR A 10 -17.69 -3.70 -18.03
C THR A 10 -17.82 -4.60 -16.80
N PRO A 11 -17.01 -5.65 -16.60
CA PRO A 11 -17.04 -6.42 -15.36
C PRO A 11 -16.80 -5.56 -14.11
N ALA A 12 -15.80 -4.68 -14.16
CA ALA A 12 -15.48 -3.75 -13.08
C ALA A 12 -15.39 -2.30 -13.59
N LEU A 13 -16.02 -1.38 -12.85
CA LEU A 13 -15.89 0.07 -13.01
C LEU A 13 -15.01 0.62 -11.89
N ILE A 14 -13.94 1.31 -12.26
CA ILE A 14 -12.99 1.93 -11.33
C ILE A 14 -13.18 3.44 -11.40
N ILE A 15 -13.45 4.07 -10.26
CA ILE A 15 -13.66 5.52 -10.17
C ILE A 15 -12.37 6.16 -9.66
N GLY A 16 -11.64 6.88 -10.53
CA GLY A 16 -10.39 7.55 -10.21
C GLY A 16 -9.15 6.87 -10.82
N GLY A 17 -8.32 7.67 -11.48
CA GLY A 17 -7.11 7.25 -12.21
C GLY A 17 -5.79 7.50 -11.47
N GLY A 18 -5.83 7.61 -10.13
CA GLY A 18 -4.63 7.69 -9.29
C GLY A 18 -3.92 6.34 -9.12
N PRO A 19 -2.82 6.26 -8.33
CA PRO A 19 -2.02 5.04 -8.20
C PRO A 19 -2.82 3.80 -7.78
N SER A 20 -3.75 3.94 -6.84
CA SER A 20 -4.63 2.84 -6.42
C SER A 20 -5.55 2.35 -7.54
N GLY A 21 -6.15 3.26 -8.31
CA GLY A 21 -7.05 2.90 -9.41
C GLY A 21 -6.32 2.25 -10.59
N LEU A 22 -5.16 2.78 -10.97
CA LEU A 22 -4.31 2.19 -12.02
C LEU A 22 -3.82 0.80 -11.61
N THR A 23 -3.34 0.65 -10.37
CA THR A 23 -2.88 -0.64 -9.85
C THR A 23 -4.02 -1.66 -9.78
N THR A 24 -5.22 -1.24 -9.35
CA THR A 24 -6.42 -2.07 -9.34
C THR A 24 -6.74 -2.61 -10.72
N ALA A 25 -6.68 -1.76 -11.76
CA ALA A 25 -6.94 -2.17 -13.13
C ALA A 25 -5.89 -3.16 -13.67
N LEU A 26 -4.61 -2.93 -13.39
CA LEU A 26 -3.52 -3.83 -13.79
C LEU A 26 -3.62 -5.20 -13.12
N LEU A 27 -3.99 -5.23 -11.83
CA LEU A 27 -4.26 -6.48 -11.12
C LEU A 27 -5.49 -7.20 -11.71
N LEU A 28 -6.58 -6.49 -12.02
CA LEU A 28 -7.74 -7.13 -12.67
C LEU A 28 -7.35 -7.72 -14.03
N ALA A 29 -6.55 -6.97 -14.81
CA ALA A 29 -6.04 -7.44 -16.09
C ALA A 29 -5.13 -8.68 -15.95
N SER A 30 -4.27 -8.77 -14.92
CA SER A 30 -3.44 -9.97 -14.70
C SER A 30 -4.28 -11.21 -14.39
N HIS A 31 -5.47 -11.03 -13.81
CA HIS A 31 -6.45 -12.09 -13.63
C HIS A 31 -7.36 -12.33 -14.85
N GLY A 32 -7.21 -11.57 -15.94
CA GLY A 32 -8.03 -11.68 -17.16
C GLY A 32 -9.39 -10.97 -17.08
N ILE A 33 -9.58 -10.06 -16.12
CA ILE A 33 -10.84 -9.36 -15.88
C ILE A 33 -10.77 -7.97 -16.53
N ARG A 34 -11.73 -7.70 -17.42
CA ARG A 34 -11.85 -6.37 -18.04
C ARG A 34 -12.31 -5.32 -17.05
N SER A 35 -11.76 -4.12 -17.16
CA SER A 35 -12.16 -2.99 -16.34
C SER A 35 -12.23 -1.69 -17.13
N THR A 36 -13.03 -0.75 -16.63
CA THR A 36 -13.09 0.62 -17.13
C THR A 36 -12.73 1.58 -16.01
N ILE A 37 -11.74 2.44 -16.24
CA ILE A 37 -11.39 3.54 -15.34
C ILE A 37 -12.05 4.82 -15.86
N VAL A 38 -12.71 5.55 -14.96
CA VAL A 38 -13.18 6.93 -15.22
C VAL A 38 -12.43 7.90 -14.32
N GLU A 39 -11.76 8.88 -14.93
CA GLU A 39 -11.01 9.94 -14.27
C GLU A 39 -11.64 11.30 -14.59
N ARG A 40 -11.97 12.07 -13.56
CA ARG A 40 -12.69 13.34 -13.71
C ARG A 40 -11.82 14.47 -14.27
N HIS A 41 -10.50 14.37 -14.13
CA HIS A 41 -9.56 15.37 -14.61
C HIS A 41 -9.11 15.04 -16.04
N ILE A 42 -9.15 16.04 -16.94
CA ILE A 42 -8.67 15.89 -18.33
C ILE A 42 -7.14 15.80 -18.34
N GLU A 43 -6.49 16.60 -17.51
CA GLU A 43 -5.04 16.61 -17.34
C GLU A 43 -4.70 16.10 -15.94
N ARG A 44 -3.67 15.24 -15.86
CA ARG A 44 -3.10 14.88 -14.55
C ARG A 44 -2.46 16.13 -13.94
N THR A 45 -2.70 16.35 -12.65
CA THR A 45 -2.07 17.46 -11.93
C THR A 45 -0.58 17.16 -11.74
N THR A 46 0.26 17.69 -12.64
CA THR A 46 1.73 17.60 -12.55
C THR A 46 2.34 18.64 -11.60
N SER A 47 1.56 19.65 -11.23
CA SER A 47 1.98 20.78 -10.38
C SER A 47 1.96 20.48 -8.88
N SER A 48 1.33 19.38 -8.44
CA SER A 48 1.36 18.91 -7.05
C SER A 48 2.13 17.60 -6.99
N LEU A 49 3.36 17.61 -6.44
CA LEU A 49 4.22 16.44 -6.43
C LEU A 49 3.77 15.32 -5.45
N LYS A 50 2.83 15.62 -4.54
CA LYS A 50 2.13 14.69 -3.63
C LYS A 50 3.07 13.67 -2.96
N ALA A 51 2.80 12.37 -3.03
CA ALA A 51 3.64 11.35 -2.41
C ALA A 51 4.97 11.15 -3.16
N HIS A 52 6.00 10.65 -2.48
CA HIS A 52 7.30 10.34 -3.10
C HIS A 52 7.89 8.99 -2.66
N ALA A 53 7.67 8.56 -1.44
CA ALA A 53 8.24 7.32 -0.91
C ALA A 53 7.40 6.11 -1.34
N ILE A 54 7.96 5.25 -2.19
CA ILE A 54 7.32 3.99 -2.61
C ILE A 54 7.98 2.85 -1.86
N ASN A 55 7.22 2.23 -0.98
CA ASN A 55 7.74 1.26 -0.02
C ASN A 55 7.92 -0.13 -0.65
N PRO A 56 8.62 -1.05 0.04
CA PRO A 56 8.91 -2.36 -0.50
C PRO A 56 7.67 -3.17 -0.87
N ARG A 57 6.59 -3.04 -0.10
CA ARG A 57 5.37 -3.81 -0.38
C ARG A 57 4.74 -3.41 -1.70
N SER A 58 4.66 -2.11 -2.00
CA SER A 58 4.15 -1.64 -3.29
C SER A 58 5.04 -2.10 -4.45
N LEU A 59 6.35 -2.11 -4.25
CA LEU A 59 7.29 -2.55 -5.28
C LEU A 59 7.26 -4.05 -5.51
N GLU A 60 7.07 -4.86 -4.47
CA GLU A 60 6.82 -6.30 -4.58
C GLU A 60 5.56 -6.59 -5.38
N ILE A 61 4.49 -5.80 -5.19
CA ILE A 61 3.25 -5.93 -5.97
C ILE A 61 3.51 -5.59 -7.44
N PHE A 62 4.25 -4.52 -7.73
CA PHE A 62 4.62 -4.16 -9.10
C PHE A 62 5.53 -5.21 -9.75
N ARG A 63 6.46 -5.79 -8.99
CA ARG A 63 7.31 -6.90 -9.41
C ARG A 63 6.48 -8.15 -9.73
N GLN A 64 5.50 -8.50 -8.89
CA GLN A 64 4.57 -9.62 -9.15
C GLN A 64 3.72 -9.39 -10.41
N LEU A 65 3.34 -8.14 -10.70
CA LEU A 65 2.70 -7.74 -11.96
C LEU A 65 3.63 -7.78 -13.18
N GLY A 66 4.93 -8.03 -12.99
CA GLY A 66 5.93 -8.04 -14.06
C GLY A 66 6.29 -6.65 -14.58
N LEU A 67 6.00 -5.58 -13.82
CA LEU A 67 6.35 -4.22 -14.21
C LEU A 67 7.85 -3.96 -13.99
N ASP A 68 8.44 -3.15 -14.88
CA ASP A 68 9.87 -2.81 -14.84
C ASP A 68 10.17 -1.79 -13.73
N THR A 69 10.36 -2.30 -12.51
CA THR A 69 10.74 -1.51 -11.32
C THR A 69 12.11 -0.86 -11.48
N ALA A 70 13.01 -1.44 -12.28
CA ALA A 70 14.33 -0.85 -12.55
C ALA A 70 14.22 0.43 -13.40
N ARG A 71 13.36 0.45 -14.42
CA ARG A 71 13.02 1.68 -15.16
C ARG A 71 12.46 2.73 -14.21
N LEU A 72 11.49 2.38 -13.37
CA LEU A 72 10.89 3.34 -12.43
C LEU A 72 11.94 3.92 -11.46
N ARG A 73 12.85 3.07 -10.93
CA ARG A 73 13.97 3.50 -10.08
C ARG A 73 14.90 4.49 -10.79
N SER A 74 15.12 4.33 -12.10
CA SER A 74 15.94 5.26 -12.88
C SER A 74 15.35 6.68 -13.01
N GLU A 75 14.04 6.83 -12.76
CA GLU A 75 13.33 8.12 -12.78
C GLU A 75 13.22 8.74 -11.36
N GLY A 76 13.64 8.01 -10.32
CA GLY A 76 13.63 8.45 -8.92
C GLY A 76 14.88 9.22 -8.49
N ILE A 77 14.97 9.47 -7.18
CA ILE A 77 16.18 10.00 -6.54
C ILE A 77 17.20 8.86 -6.39
N PRO A 78 18.46 9.05 -6.81
CA PRO A 78 19.51 8.08 -6.53
C PRO A 78 19.63 7.80 -5.02
N PRO A 79 19.81 6.55 -4.57
CA PRO A 79 19.89 6.25 -3.14
C PRO A 79 20.90 7.10 -2.37
N ALA A 80 22.08 7.37 -2.98
CA ALA A 80 23.13 8.20 -2.39
C ALA A 80 22.71 9.67 -2.11
N ASP A 81 21.67 10.16 -2.79
CA ASP A 81 21.12 11.52 -2.61
C ASP A 81 19.83 11.52 -1.76
N GLY A 82 19.29 10.33 -1.46
CA GLY A 82 17.96 10.14 -0.89
C GLY A 82 17.89 9.31 0.40
N ASP A 83 19.01 8.80 0.89
CA ASP A 83 19.09 7.91 2.07
C ASP A 83 19.11 8.63 3.42
N THR A 84 18.97 9.96 3.44
CA THR A 84 19.15 10.78 4.64
C THR A 84 18.03 11.80 4.82
N VAL A 85 17.68 12.06 6.08
CA VAL A 85 16.91 13.22 6.56
C VAL A 85 17.89 14.18 7.21
N ARG A 86 17.92 15.43 6.76
CA ARG A 86 18.81 16.47 7.28
C ARG A 86 18.02 17.50 8.08
N PHE A 87 18.60 17.96 9.19
CA PHE A 87 18.09 19.05 10.01
C PHE A 87 19.10 20.17 10.04
N ALA A 88 18.70 21.38 9.66
CA ALA A 88 19.60 22.51 9.50
C ALA A 88 18.91 23.83 9.85
N VAL A 89 19.69 24.87 10.16
CA VAL A 89 19.16 26.23 10.35
C VAL A 89 18.45 26.72 9.08
N SER A 90 19.05 26.44 7.93
CA SER A 90 18.51 26.65 6.58
C SER A 90 19.23 25.70 5.63
N MET A 91 18.77 25.56 4.39
CA MET A 91 19.40 24.66 3.40
C MET A 91 20.90 24.99 3.18
N ALA A 92 21.24 26.28 3.08
CA ALA A 92 22.62 26.75 2.92
C ALA A 92 23.35 26.97 4.25
N GLY A 93 22.65 26.83 5.38
CA GLY A 93 23.14 27.12 6.72
C GLY A 93 23.84 25.94 7.38
N ARG A 94 24.06 26.09 8.69
CA ARG A 94 24.64 25.06 9.55
C ARG A 94 23.71 23.86 9.66
N GLU A 95 24.28 22.67 9.47
CA GLU A 95 23.62 21.39 9.77
C GLU A 95 23.63 21.14 11.27
N LEU A 96 22.48 20.78 11.82
CA LEU A 96 22.26 20.53 13.24
C LEU A 96 22.30 19.03 13.57
N GLY A 97 21.88 18.20 12.62
CA GLY A 97 21.91 16.74 12.73
C GLY A 97 21.26 16.05 11.53
N SER A 98 21.29 14.72 11.55
CA SER A 98 20.74 13.90 10.47
C SER A 98 20.27 12.53 10.99
N LEU A 99 19.34 11.91 10.25
CA LEU A 99 18.91 10.53 10.46
C LEU A 99 18.93 9.78 9.11
N PRO A 100 19.23 8.47 9.08
CA PRO A 100 18.98 7.65 7.90
C PRO A 100 17.50 7.65 7.52
N TYR A 101 17.20 7.52 6.23
CA TYR A 101 15.86 7.52 5.66
C TYR A 101 15.52 6.17 5.00
N GLU A 102 14.59 5.45 5.64
CA GLU A 102 13.76 4.38 5.09
C GLU A 102 14.52 3.26 4.36
N ARG A 103 15.65 2.82 4.92
CA ARG A 103 16.41 1.60 4.57
C ARG A 103 16.42 1.28 3.06
N GLN A 104 17.21 2.05 2.31
CA GLN A 104 17.29 1.96 0.84
C GLN A 104 18.51 1.15 0.34
N GLY A 105 19.38 0.72 1.25
CA GLY A 105 20.64 0.06 0.92
C GLY A 105 20.52 -1.44 0.64
N GLU A 106 21.62 -2.03 0.18
CA GLU A 106 21.72 -3.46 -0.15
C GLU A 106 21.41 -4.37 1.06
N GLU A 107 21.65 -3.91 2.29
CA GLU A 107 21.31 -4.65 3.50
C GLU A 107 19.81 -4.94 3.64
N THR A 108 18.97 -4.18 2.93
CA THR A 108 17.52 -4.37 2.89
C THR A 108 17.12 -5.47 1.91
N LEU A 109 18.00 -5.85 0.97
CA LEU A 109 17.79 -6.96 0.03
C LEU A 109 17.71 -8.33 0.70
N ARG A 110 18.02 -8.43 2.00
CA ARG A 110 17.77 -9.65 2.79
C ARG A 110 16.33 -9.74 3.31
N LEU A 111 15.60 -8.62 3.34
CA LEU A 111 14.23 -8.52 3.87
C LEU A 111 13.18 -8.47 2.75
N THR A 112 13.57 -7.95 1.60
CA THR A 112 12.70 -7.74 0.44
C THR A 112 13.54 -7.68 -0.83
N PRO A 113 13.07 -8.21 -1.98
CA PRO A 113 13.78 -8.03 -3.24
C PRO A 113 13.74 -6.58 -3.77
N GLU A 114 12.89 -5.73 -3.20
CA GLU A 114 12.62 -4.39 -3.69
C GLU A 114 12.67 -3.36 -2.55
N PRO A 115 13.86 -2.86 -2.17
CA PRO A 115 13.99 -1.81 -1.14
C PRO A 115 13.22 -0.54 -1.52
N LEU A 116 12.82 0.26 -0.53
CA LEU A 116 12.18 1.55 -0.76
C LEU A 116 13.04 2.43 -1.67
N PHE A 117 12.40 3.30 -2.44
CA PHE A 117 13.08 4.44 -3.07
C PHE A 117 12.10 5.59 -3.25
N ASN A 118 12.63 6.74 -3.66
CA ASN A 118 11.87 7.97 -3.78
C ASN A 118 11.63 8.31 -5.25
N VAL A 119 10.37 8.44 -5.64
CA VAL A 119 9.95 8.85 -6.98
C VAL A 119 8.70 9.73 -6.87
N PRO A 120 8.65 10.89 -7.57
CA PRO A 120 7.49 11.76 -7.50
C PRO A 120 6.22 11.03 -7.94
N GLN A 121 5.11 11.22 -7.24
CA GLN A 121 3.85 10.57 -7.59
C GLN A 121 3.41 10.79 -9.06
N PRO A 122 3.59 11.97 -9.69
CA PRO A 122 3.29 12.13 -11.11
C PRO A 122 4.09 11.20 -12.04
N VAL A 123 5.33 10.87 -11.67
CA VAL A 123 6.18 9.91 -12.39
C VAL A 123 5.65 8.50 -12.21
N LEU A 124 5.35 8.08 -10.98
CA LEU A 124 4.72 6.78 -10.70
C LEU A 124 3.38 6.63 -11.46
N GLU A 125 2.53 7.65 -11.40
CA GLU A 125 1.23 7.67 -12.07
C GLU A 125 1.37 7.55 -13.59
N LYS A 126 2.34 8.24 -14.18
CA LYS A 126 2.63 8.13 -15.60
C LYS A 126 3.10 6.71 -15.95
N TRP A 127 4.04 6.16 -15.19
CA TRP A 127 4.57 4.82 -15.43
C TRP A 127 3.49 3.74 -15.32
N LEU A 128 2.59 3.84 -14.33
CA LEU A 128 1.42 2.97 -14.21
C LEU A 128 0.41 3.18 -15.35
N LEU A 129 0.20 4.42 -15.78
CA LEU A 129 -0.68 4.73 -16.90
C LEU A 129 -0.14 4.15 -18.22
N ASP A 130 1.16 4.29 -18.48
CA ASP A 130 1.81 3.68 -19.66
C ASP A 130 1.54 2.16 -19.69
N ALA A 131 1.57 1.48 -18.54
CA ALA A 131 1.24 0.06 -18.43
C ALA A 131 -0.27 -0.23 -18.65
N VAL A 132 -1.15 0.63 -18.14
CA VAL A 132 -2.60 0.54 -18.38
C VAL A 132 -2.95 0.72 -19.85
N GLU A 133 -2.35 1.71 -20.53
CA GLU A 133 -2.54 1.98 -21.96
C GLU A 133 -2.01 0.83 -22.84
N GLY A 134 -1.03 0.06 -22.36
CA GLY A 134 -0.55 -1.15 -23.00
C GLY A 134 -1.45 -2.38 -22.83
N SER A 135 -2.49 -2.31 -22.00
CA SER A 135 -3.40 -3.44 -21.71
C SER A 135 -4.67 -3.40 -22.56
N GLU A 136 -4.96 -4.48 -23.28
CA GLU A 136 -6.21 -4.64 -24.04
C GLU A 136 -7.44 -4.88 -23.13
N LEU A 137 -7.23 -5.10 -21.83
CA LEU A 137 -8.29 -5.38 -20.86
C LEU A 137 -8.76 -4.15 -20.09
N VAL A 138 -8.09 -3.01 -20.25
CA VAL A 138 -8.40 -1.78 -19.49
C VAL A 138 -8.81 -0.66 -20.44
N ALA A 139 -10.02 -0.15 -20.25
CA ALA A 139 -10.45 1.10 -20.88
C ALA A 139 -10.20 2.27 -19.90
N TYR A 140 -9.60 3.35 -20.37
CA TYR A 140 -9.30 4.55 -19.55
C TYR A 140 -9.95 5.79 -20.18
N TYR A 141 -10.83 6.45 -19.43
CA TYR A 141 -11.54 7.65 -19.87
C TYR A 141 -11.25 8.83 -18.94
N GLN A 142 -10.73 9.93 -19.50
CA GLN A 142 -10.45 11.18 -18.79
C GLN A 142 -11.55 12.20 -19.00
N GLY A 143 -11.66 13.18 -18.08
CA GLY A 143 -12.74 14.16 -18.10
C GLY A 143 -14.12 13.57 -17.77
N VAL A 144 -14.21 12.31 -17.33
CA VAL A 144 -15.47 11.63 -17.02
C VAL A 144 -15.66 11.55 -15.52
N GLN A 145 -16.77 12.12 -15.03
CA GLN A 145 -17.12 12.11 -13.62
C GLN A 145 -18.21 11.08 -13.35
N TRP A 146 -18.00 10.24 -12.35
CA TRP A 146 -19.05 9.37 -11.82
C TRP A 146 -20.01 10.18 -10.93
N GLU A 147 -21.32 9.97 -11.10
CA GLU A 147 -22.36 10.73 -10.39
C GLU A 147 -23.16 9.89 -9.39
N ASP A 148 -23.68 8.74 -9.82
CA ASP A 148 -24.49 7.84 -9.00
C ASP A 148 -24.56 6.43 -9.62
N CYS A 149 -25.15 5.48 -8.89
CA CYS A 149 -25.53 4.18 -9.44
C CYS A 149 -26.83 3.65 -8.85
N ASP A 150 -27.51 2.81 -9.64
CA ASP A 150 -28.63 1.99 -9.21
C ASP A 150 -28.35 0.51 -9.45
N SER A 151 -28.99 -0.36 -8.68
CA SER A 151 -28.89 -1.81 -8.87
C SER A 151 -30.13 -2.38 -9.53
N SER A 152 -29.93 -3.29 -10.47
CA SER A 152 -30.96 -4.24 -10.90
C SER A 152 -30.61 -5.63 -10.36
N SER A 153 -31.61 -6.34 -9.84
CA SER A 153 -31.50 -7.77 -9.52
C SER A 153 -32.36 -8.54 -10.52
N GLU A 154 -31.75 -9.27 -11.45
CA GLU A 154 -32.48 -10.34 -12.13
C GLU A 154 -32.54 -11.55 -11.18
N LYS A 155 -33.74 -12.09 -10.96
CA LYS A 155 -33.89 -13.37 -10.26
C LYS A 155 -33.31 -14.46 -11.15
N VAL A 156 -32.12 -14.93 -10.83
CA VAL A 156 -31.57 -16.15 -11.46
C VAL A 156 -32.31 -17.34 -10.85
N GLU A 157 -32.86 -18.22 -11.69
CA GLU A 157 -33.75 -19.31 -11.28
C GLU A 157 -33.15 -20.33 -10.29
N ASN A 158 -31.85 -20.27 -9.95
CA ASN A 158 -31.19 -21.21 -9.01
C ASN A 158 -29.89 -20.68 -8.35
N GLY A 159 -29.78 -19.39 -8.01
CA GLY A 159 -28.60 -18.85 -7.31
C GLY A 159 -28.84 -17.52 -6.59
N ASP A 160 -27.93 -17.15 -5.68
CA ASP A 160 -27.89 -15.81 -5.08
C ASP A 160 -27.80 -14.77 -6.21
N ALA A 161 -28.78 -13.88 -6.29
CA ALA A 161 -28.83 -12.84 -7.32
C ALA A 161 -27.67 -11.87 -7.09
N ARG A 162 -26.70 -11.87 -8.01
CA ARG A 162 -25.60 -10.90 -7.98
C ARG A 162 -26.10 -9.56 -8.50
N ALA A 163 -25.95 -8.52 -7.67
CA ALA A 163 -26.37 -7.17 -8.03
C ALA A 163 -25.58 -6.69 -9.27
N THR A 164 -26.30 -6.32 -10.31
CA THR A 164 -25.73 -5.61 -11.46
C THR A 164 -25.94 -4.11 -11.23
N LEU A 165 -24.86 -3.34 -11.28
CA LEU A 165 -24.86 -1.90 -10.99
C LEU A 165 -24.85 -1.11 -12.30
N THR A 166 -25.82 -0.21 -12.49
CA THR A 166 -25.84 0.74 -13.60
C THR A 166 -25.41 2.10 -13.06
N SER A 167 -24.22 2.54 -13.45
CA SER A 167 -23.63 3.82 -13.07
C SER A 167 -23.98 4.90 -14.07
N THR A 168 -24.29 6.11 -13.56
CA THR A 168 -24.46 7.33 -14.35
C THR A 168 -23.17 8.14 -14.30
N LEU A 169 -22.71 8.59 -15.46
CA LEU A 169 -21.48 9.35 -15.64
C LEU A 169 -21.73 10.63 -16.42
N THR A 170 -20.99 11.68 -16.12
CA THR A 170 -20.99 12.94 -16.87
C THR A 170 -19.65 13.11 -17.58
N ASP A 171 -19.67 13.22 -18.92
CA ASP A 171 -18.53 13.73 -19.68
C ASP A 171 -18.44 15.25 -19.47
N ARG A 172 -17.37 15.69 -18.82
CA ARG A 172 -17.16 17.12 -18.49
C ARG A 172 -16.68 17.93 -19.68
N THR A 173 -16.27 17.28 -20.77
CA THR A 173 -15.85 17.94 -22.03
C THR A 173 -17.05 18.23 -22.92
N ALA A 174 -18.02 17.31 -22.96
CA ALA A 174 -19.21 17.40 -23.80
C ALA A 174 -20.49 17.78 -23.03
N SER A 175 -20.45 17.81 -21.69
CA SER A 175 -21.62 17.94 -20.82
C SER A 175 -22.73 16.92 -21.11
N THR A 176 -22.35 15.72 -21.56
CA THR A 176 -23.26 14.61 -21.88
C THR A 176 -23.27 13.58 -20.77
N THR A 177 -24.42 12.94 -20.59
CA THR A 177 -24.59 11.84 -19.63
C THR A 177 -24.44 10.49 -20.33
N HIS A 178 -23.71 9.57 -19.70
CA HIS A 178 -23.46 8.21 -20.15
C HIS A 178 -23.83 7.21 -19.07
N THR A 179 -24.10 5.96 -19.46
CA THR A 179 -24.33 4.87 -18.51
C THR A 179 -23.35 3.72 -18.72
N ILE A 180 -22.90 3.13 -17.61
CA ILE A 180 -22.07 1.93 -17.60
C ILE A 180 -22.70 0.91 -16.67
N THR A 181 -22.95 -0.29 -17.19
CA THR A 181 -23.37 -1.45 -16.39
C THR A 181 -22.14 -2.26 -15.96
N SER A 182 -22.06 -2.61 -14.68
CA SER A 182 -20.93 -3.36 -14.12
C SER A 182 -21.31 -4.25 -12.95
N ASN A 183 -20.52 -5.30 -12.73
CA ASN A 183 -20.68 -6.20 -11.59
C ASN A 183 -20.00 -5.66 -10.33
N TYR A 184 -18.98 -4.81 -10.50
CA TYR A 184 -18.24 -4.18 -9.41
C TYR A 184 -18.03 -2.69 -9.64
N ILE A 185 -18.15 -1.89 -8.58
CA ILE A 185 -17.67 -0.51 -8.49
C ILE A 185 -16.51 -0.47 -7.49
N LEU A 186 -15.37 0.04 -7.92
CA LEU A 186 -14.16 0.20 -7.12
C LEU A 186 -13.84 1.69 -7.02
N ASP A 187 -14.20 2.31 -5.90
CA ASP A 187 -13.96 3.72 -5.65
C ASP A 187 -12.51 3.96 -5.22
N CYS A 188 -11.74 4.55 -6.13
CA CYS A 188 -10.34 4.96 -5.99
C CYS A 188 -10.21 6.49 -6.10
N SER A 189 -11.28 7.26 -5.85
CA SER A 189 -11.35 8.69 -6.18
C SER A 189 -10.78 9.64 -5.11
N GLY A 190 -10.20 9.07 -4.05
CA GLY A 190 -9.40 9.78 -3.06
C GLY A 190 -10.17 10.31 -1.84
N ALA A 191 -9.47 11.08 -0.99
CA ALA A 191 -9.97 11.50 0.32
C ALA A 191 -11.31 12.27 0.26
N HIS A 192 -11.54 13.02 -0.83
CA HIS A 192 -12.76 13.78 -1.08
C HIS A 192 -13.75 13.02 -2.00
N SER A 193 -13.75 11.69 -1.95
CA SER A 193 -14.62 10.86 -2.78
C SER A 193 -16.09 11.23 -2.61
N ARG A 194 -16.71 11.64 -3.72
CA ARG A 194 -18.16 11.79 -3.85
C ARG A 194 -18.85 10.43 -4.00
N ALA A 195 -18.16 9.47 -4.62
CA ALA A 195 -18.69 8.12 -4.84
C ALA A 195 -18.93 7.40 -3.52
N ARG A 196 -17.98 7.48 -2.58
CA ARG A 196 -18.10 6.94 -1.23
C ARG A 196 -19.37 7.37 -0.51
N ALA A 197 -19.71 8.66 -0.58
CA ALA A 197 -20.95 9.19 0.02
C ALA A 197 -22.21 8.59 -0.63
N LYS A 198 -22.23 8.49 -1.97
CA LYS A 198 -23.34 7.89 -2.74
C LYS A 198 -23.47 6.37 -2.54
N LEU A 199 -22.34 5.71 -2.24
CA LEU A 199 -22.27 4.31 -1.85
C LEU A 199 -22.59 4.10 -0.36
N ALA A 200 -23.00 5.15 0.37
CA ALA A 200 -23.37 5.12 1.77
C ALA A 200 -22.28 4.54 2.69
N ILE A 201 -21.02 4.85 2.42
CA ILE A 201 -19.87 4.44 3.24
C ILE A 201 -19.44 5.63 4.12
N PRO A 202 -19.62 5.56 5.45
CA PRO A 202 -19.17 6.61 6.37
C PRO A 202 -17.65 6.78 6.33
N PHE A 203 -17.18 8.02 6.44
CA PHE A 203 -15.75 8.37 6.40
C PHE A 203 -15.43 9.46 7.39
N GLU A 204 -15.25 9.03 8.63
CA GLU A 204 -15.09 9.91 9.78
C GLU A 204 -13.65 9.86 10.30
N PRO A 205 -13.25 10.88 11.06
CA PRO A 205 -12.01 10.85 11.81
C PRO A 205 -11.98 9.67 12.76
N LEU A 206 -10.79 9.18 13.09
CA LEU A 206 -10.67 8.26 14.21
C LEU A 206 -11.18 8.96 15.49
N PRO A 207 -11.96 8.28 16.35
CA PRO A 207 -12.57 8.90 17.53
C PRO A 207 -11.57 9.65 18.43
N GLU A 208 -10.36 9.14 18.55
CA GLU A 208 -9.27 9.73 19.32
C GLU A 208 -8.63 10.99 18.69
N TYR A 209 -8.96 11.34 17.44
CA TYR A 209 -8.30 12.40 16.66
C TYR A 209 -9.28 13.40 16.00
N ILE A 210 -10.48 13.55 16.56
CA ILE A 210 -11.50 14.47 16.04
C ILE A 210 -10.99 15.93 15.95
N GLN A 211 -10.02 16.34 16.78
CA GLN A 211 -9.50 17.73 16.79
C GLN A 211 -8.13 17.89 16.10
N ASN A 212 -7.66 16.89 15.35
CA ASN A 212 -6.30 16.86 14.79
C ASN A 212 -6.25 17.25 13.30
N GLU A 213 -7.10 18.16 12.84
CA GLU A 213 -6.93 18.74 11.50
C GLU A 213 -5.69 19.65 11.51
N VAL A 214 -4.79 19.43 10.55
CA VAL A 214 -3.56 20.22 10.43
C VAL A 214 -3.47 20.82 9.05
N HIS A 215 -3.15 22.11 9.01
CA HIS A 215 -3.13 22.90 7.80
C HIS A 215 -1.70 23.18 7.33
N HIS A 216 -1.51 23.09 6.02
CA HIS A 216 -0.22 23.12 5.36
C HIS A 216 -0.23 24.10 4.20
N VAL A 217 0.94 24.65 3.91
CA VAL A 217 1.23 25.37 2.68
C VAL A 217 2.41 24.68 2.01
N SER A 218 2.19 24.30 0.75
CA SER A 218 3.17 23.64 -0.09
C SER A 218 3.54 24.56 -1.24
N VAL A 219 4.83 24.86 -1.39
CA VAL A 219 5.39 25.66 -2.48
C VAL A 219 6.28 24.74 -3.32
N HIS A 220 5.83 24.41 -4.54
CA HIS A 220 6.63 23.67 -5.51
C HIS A 220 7.56 24.63 -6.22
N ILE A 221 8.86 24.42 -6.08
CA ILE A 221 9.88 25.19 -6.79
C ILE A 221 10.71 24.30 -7.73
N ARG A 222 11.20 24.91 -8.80
CA ARG A 222 12.21 24.34 -9.68
C ARG A 222 13.51 25.14 -9.57
N ALA A 223 14.57 24.47 -9.15
CA ALA A 223 15.90 25.05 -8.95
C ALA A 223 16.98 23.97 -8.83
N ASP A 224 18.17 24.23 -9.35
CA ASP A 224 19.33 23.40 -9.09
C ASP A 224 19.94 23.74 -7.71
N LEU A 225 19.58 22.96 -6.70
CA LEU A 225 20.01 23.13 -5.32
C LEU A 225 21.03 22.07 -4.88
N ARG A 226 21.59 21.29 -5.81
CA ARG A 226 22.52 20.18 -5.52
C ARG A 226 23.78 20.62 -4.76
N LYS A 227 24.21 21.86 -4.97
CA LYS A 227 25.35 22.44 -4.25
C LYS A 227 25.15 22.48 -2.72
N PHE A 228 23.92 22.36 -2.23
CA PHE A 228 23.58 22.36 -0.80
C PHE A 228 23.42 20.96 -0.20
N LYS A 229 23.92 19.92 -0.88
CA LYS A 229 23.84 18.49 -0.47
C LYS A 229 22.39 18.00 -0.38
N PRO A 230 21.86 17.37 -1.44
CA PRO A 230 20.50 16.83 -1.41
C PRO A 230 20.28 15.86 -0.25
N ALA A 231 19.05 15.84 0.23
CA ALA A 231 18.50 14.85 1.13
C ALA A 231 17.03 14.68 0.75
N THR A 232 16.44 13.50 0.96
CA THR A 232 15.02 13.31 0.65
C THR A 232 14.17 14.31 1.42
N LEU A 233 14.50 14.51 2.70
CA LEU A 233 13.89 15.51 3.56
C LEU A 233 14.97 16.41 4.17
N LEU A 234 14.82 17.73 4.00
CA LEU A 234 15.63 18.74 4.67
C LEU A 234 14.73 19.64 5.50
N TRP A 235 14.88 19.58 6.81
CA TRP A 235 14.17 20.41 7.77
C TRP A 235 14.95 21.69 8.00
N ALA A 236 14.36 22.82 7.61
CA ALA A 236 14.87 24.15 7.86
C ALA A 236 14.15 24.74 9.09
N VAL A 237 14.92 25.16 10.09
CA VAL A 237 14.43 25.71 11.37
C VAL A 237 15.02 27.09 11.64
N SER A 238 14.85 28.00 10.68
CA SER A 238 15.34 29.36 10.86
C SER A 238 14.44 30.13 11.84
N PRO A 239 14.92 31.20 12.48
CA PRO A 239 14.08 32.04 13.35
C PRO A 239 12.88 32.69 12.64
N ARG A 240 12.89 32.77 11.30
CA ARG A 240 11.83 33.42 10.50
C ARG A 240 10.88 32.43 9.84
N VAL A 241 11.34 31.23 9.52
CA VAL A 241 10.53 30.19 8.89
C VAL A 241 10.98 28.80 9.34
N GLU A 242 10.00 27.96 9.63
CA GLU A 242 10.17 26.54 9.86
C GLU A 242 9.47 25.78 8.73
N GLY A 243 10.12 24.79 8.15
CA GLY A 243 9.50 23.94 7.14
C GLY A 243 10.42 22.83 6.66
N THR A 244 9.89 22.02 5.75
CA THR A 244 10.60 20.87 5.19
C THR A 244 10.67 21.03 3.68
N PHE A 245 11.90 21.00 3.15
CA PHE A 245 12.13 20.73 1.76
C PHE A 245 12.07 19.23 1.52
N ILE A 246 11.23 18.83 0.58
CA ILE A 246 11.19 17.48 0.04
C ILE A 246 11.87 17.54 -1.31
N CYS A 247 13.00 16.84 -1.43
CA CYS A 247 13.65 16.67 -2.72
C CYS A 247 12.82 15.68 -3.54
N TYR A 248 12.46 16.05 -4.76
CA TYR A 248 11.90 15.15 -5.76
C TYR A 248 12.98 14.79 -6.79
N GLY A 249 12.67 13.86 -7.70
CA GLY A 249 13.64 13.27 -8.63
C GLY A 249 14.60 14.30 -9.24
N ARG A 250 15.91 13.98 -9.22
CA ARG A 250 17.03 14.73 -9.82
C ARG A 250 17.48 16.02 -9.12
N SER A 251 16.97 16.31 -7.92
CA SER A 251 17.38 17.48 -7.11
C SER A 251 17.15 18.84 -7.79
N THR A 252 16.25 18.87 -8.78
CA THR A 252 15.81 20.07 -9.48
C THR A 252 14.40 20.50 -9.11
N ASP A 253 13.59 19.56 -8.62
CA ASP A 253 12.21 19.78 -8.23
C ASP A 253 12.10 19.60 -6.72
N TRP A 254 11.56 20.61 -6.05
CA TRP A 254 11.51 20.67 -4.60
C TRP A 254 10.12 21.11 -4.14
N MET A 255 9.62 20.49 -3.09
CA MET A 255 8.45 21.02 -2.37
C MET A 255 8.90 21.58 -1.04
N PHE A 256 8.67 22.85 -0.79
CA PHE A 256 8.76 23.41 0.55
C PHE A 256 7.40 23.31 1.24
N VAL A 257 7.34 22.65 2.39
CA VAL A 257 6.10 22.48 3.16
C VAL A 257 6.25 23.15 4.53
N THR A 258 5.31 24.02 4.88
CA THR A 258 5.20 24.61 6.21
C THR A 258 3.77 24.49 6.76
N TYR A 259 3.62 24.68 8.06
CA TYR A 259 2.37 24.56 8.80
C TYR A 259 1.85 25.95 9.13
N TYR A 260 0.53 26.12 9.19
CA TYR A 260 -0.08 27.36 9.64
C TYR A 260 -1.34 27.11 10.47
N ASP A 261 -1.68 28.07 11.34
CA ASP A 261 -2.95 28.09 12.05
C ASP A 261 -3.95 28.96 11.27
N PRO A 262 -5.03 28.39 10.71
CA PRO A 262 -6.02 29.15 9.95
C PRO A 262 -6.79 30.18 10.80
N ASN A 263 -6.80 30.05 12.14
CA ASN A 263 -7.41 31.02 13.04
C ASN A 263 -6.54 32.27 13.24
N VAL A 264 -5.23 32.15 12.96
CA VAL A 264 -4.26 33.24 13.07
C VAL A 264 -3.94 33.83 11.70
N THR A 265 -3.73 32.96 10.70
CA THR A 265 -3.33 33.35 9.34
C THR A 265 -4.35 32.84 8.33
N PRO A 266 -5.11 33.73 7.65
CA PRO A 266 -6.06 33.30 6.62
C PRO A 266 -5.32 32.74 5.40
N ARG A 267 -5.92 31.77 4.71
CA ARG A 267 -5.31 31.09 3.55
C ARG A 267 -4.91 32.05 2.43
N GLU A 268 -5.62 33.16 2.26
CA GLU A 268 -5.37 34.17 1.23
C GLU A 268 -4.05 34.94 1.45
N ARG A 269 -3.45 34.82 2.64
CA ARG A 269 -2.15 35.42 2.98
C ARG A 269 -1.01 34.86 2.13
N PHE A 270 -1.11 33.60 1.69
CA PHE A 270 -0.05 32.88 0.97
C PHE A 270 0.00 33.26 -0.51
N SER A 271 0.30 34.53 -0.76
CA SER A 271 0.63 35.09 -2.08
C SER A 271 2.00 34.62 -2.56
N ASP A 272 2.26 34.78 -3.85
CA ASP A 272 3.56 34.51 -4.47
C ASP A 272 4.71 35.20 -3.72
N GLU A 273 4.55 36.47 -3.34
CA GLU A 273 5.57 37.26 -2.64
C GLU A 273 5.87 36.68 -1.25
N VAL A 274 4.82 36.39 -0.47
CA VAL A 274 4.98 35.81 0.89
C VAL A 274 5.62 34.42 0.83
N CYS A 275 5.19 33.58 -0.11
CA CYS A 275 5.79 32.27 -0.30
C CYS A 275 7.24 32.35 -0.78
N ARG A 276 7.61 33.36 -1.58
CA ARG A 276 9.01 33.61 -1.95
C ARG A 276 9.86 33.97 -0.74
N GLU A 277 9.40 34.89 0.11
CA GLU A 277 10.11 35.26 1.35
C GLU A 277 10.34 34.03 2.25
N MET A 278 9.32 33.19 2.42
CA MET A 278 9.45 31.94 3.19
C MET A 278 10.47 30.98 2.58
N VAL A 279 10.45 30.79 1.26
CA VAL A 279 11.41 29.90 0.58
C VAL A 279 12.82 30.48 0.64
N ASP A 280 13.01 31.78 0.42
CA ASP A 280 14.30 32.47 0.50
C ASP A 280 14.94 32.30 1.89
N ASP A 281 14.14 32.49 2.95
CA ASP A 281 14.59 32.30 4.33
C ASP A 281 14.95 30.84 4.62
N ALA A 282 14.14 29.89 4.14
CA ALA A 282 14.38 28.47 4.33
C ALA A 282 15.60 27.98 3.54
N ILE A 283 15.87 28.55 2.36
CA ILE A 283 17.11 28.31 1.60
C ILE A 283 18.30 28.94 2.33
N GLY A 284 18.13 30.15 2.88
CA GLY A 284 19.17 30.88 3.60
C GLY A 284 20.25 31.49 2.70
N SER A 285 20.04 31.52 1.38
CA SER A 285 20.93 32.16 0.41
C SER A 285 20.15 32.57 -0.83
N LYS A 286 20.59 33.64 -1.51
CA LYS A 286 19.94 34.08 -2.76
C LYS A 286 20.30 33.14 -3.91
N VAL A 287 19.30 32.42 -4.41
CA VAL A 287 19.41 31.55 -5.59
C VAL A 287 18.22 31.77 -6.53
N PRO A 288 18.40 31.67 -7.85
CA PRO A 288 17.28 31.72 -8.76
C PRO A 288 16.45 30.43 -8.66
N TYR A 289 15.13 30.56 -8.61
CA TYR A 289 14.18 29.46 -8.69
C TYR A 289 12.85 29.92 -9.29
N GLU A 290 12.10 28.98 -9.84
CA GLU A 290 10.75 29.22 -10.36
C GLU A 290 9.72 28.56 -9.45
N ILE A 291 8.72 29.33 -8.99
CA ILE A 291 7.55 28.76 -8.32
C ILE A 291 6.64 28.16 -9.39
N GLN A 292 6.40 26.86 -9.30
CA GLN A 292 5.50 26.13 -10.20
C GLN A 292 4.07 26.12 -9.65
N SER A 293 3.91 26.02 -8.34
CA SER A 293 2.60 26.03 -7.67
C SER A 293 2.69 26.39 -6.19
N ILE A 294 1.59 26.93 -5.67
CA ILE A 294 1.34 27.11 -4.24
C ILE A 294 0.03 26.40 -3.93
N THR A 295 0.06 25.47 -2.97
CA THR A 295 -1.10 24.69 -2.56
C THR A 295 -1.33 24.86 -1.07
N VAL A 296 -2.51 25.32 -0.69
CA VAL A 296 -2.98 25.36 0.70
C VAL A 296 -3.93 24.20 0.92
N TRP A 297 -3.65 23.35 1.90
CA TRP A 297 -4.37 22.11 2.11
C TRP A 297 -4.38 21.70 3.59
N SER A 298 -5.25 20.76 3.96
CA SER A 298 -5.29 20.20 5.30
C SER A 298 -5.28 18.69 5.29
N THR A 299 -4.81 18.12 6.39
CA THR A 299 -4.83 16.68 6.66
C THR A 299 -5.59 16.39 7.91
N TRP A 300 -6.36 15.31 7.87
CA TRP A 300 -7.09 14.80 9.01
C TRP A 300 -7.13 13.28 8.94
N PRO A 301 -6.60 12.54 9.94
CA PRO A 301 -6.67 11.09 10.01
C PRO A 301 -8.12 10.60 9.95
N ARG A 302 -8.52 10.03 8.80
CA ARG A 302 -9.87 9.53 8.55
C ARG A 302 -9.82 8.13 7.98
N THR A 303 -10.80 7.31 8.34
CA THR A 303 -10.94 5.95 7.81
C THR A 303 -12.40 5.63 7.54
N ALA A 304 -12.66 4.89 6.48
CA ALA A 304 -13.98 4.38 6.21
C ALA A 304 -14.40 3.40 7.31
N GLU A 305 -15.65 3.46 7.74
CA GLU A 305 -16.18 2.54 8.75
C GLU A 305 -16.22 1.11 8.21
N THR A 306 -16.58 0.96 6.93
CA THR A 306 -16.56 -0.29 6.18
C THR A 306 -15.88 -0.10 4.83
N TYR A 307 -15.18 -1.13 4.36
CA TYR A 307 -14.48 -1.09 3.06
C TYR A 307 -15.32 -1.58 1.89
N SER A 308 -16.47 -2.20 2.19
CA SER A 308 -17.56 -2.46 1.26
C SER A 308 -18.74 -1.55 1.55
N SER A 309 -19.53 -1.26 0.52
CA SER A 309 -20.74 -0.46 0.61
C SER A 309 -21.82 -1.20 1.40
N PRO A 310 -22.41 -0.59 2.43
CA PRO A 310 -23.63 -1.12 3.06
C PRO A 310 -24.79 -1.25 2.07
N ARG A 311 -24.85 -0.37 1.04
CA ARG A 311 -25.85 -0.42 -0.03
C ARG A 311 -25.60 -1.60 -0.98
N PHE A 312 -24.33 -1.93 -1.25
CA PHE A 312 -23.93 -2.99 -2.18
C PHE A 312 -22.75 -3.83 -1.65
N PRO A 313 -22.94 -4.68 -0.62
CA PRO A 313 -21.84 -5.28 0.15
C PRO A 313 -20.86 -6.17 -0.64
N SER A 314 -21.34 -6.79 -1.72
CA SER A 314 -20.55 -7.69 -2.58
C SER A 314 -20.21 -7.09 -3.95
N ALA A 315 -20.55 -5.82 -4.18
CA ALA A 315 -20.43 -5.20 -5.50
C ALA A 315 -19.79 -3.80 -5.49
N ALA A 316 -19.74 -3.09 -4.35
CA ALA A 316 -19.07 -1.79 -4.31
C ALA A 316 -18.09 -1.67 -3.14
N PHE A 317 -16.86 -1.23 -3.43
CA PHE A 317 -15.75 -1.18 -2.50
C PHE A 317 -15.00 0.15 -2.61
N VAL A 318 -14.39 0.59 -1.50
CA VAL A 318 -13.45 1.73 -1.47
C VAL A 318 -12.01 1.23 -1.38
N VAL A 319 -11.09 1.89 -2.08
CA VAL A 319 -9.67 1.50 -2.18
C VAL A 319 -8.77 2.73 -2.07
N GLY A 320 -7.70 2.64 -1.29
CA GLY A 320 -6.73 3.73 -1.11
C GLY A 320 -7.32 4.95 -0.41
N ASP A 321 -7.02 6.15 -0.91
CA ASP A 321 -7.43 7.40 -0.25
C ASP A 321 -8.96 7.56 -0.12
N ALA A 322 -9.75 6.82 -0.90
CA ALA A 322 -11.19 6.74 -0.71
C ALA A 322 -11.57 6.01 0.59
N ALA A 323 -10.76 5.04 1.03
CA ALA A 323 -10.96 4.23 2.23
C ALA A 323 -10.23 4.79 3.46
N HIS A 324 -9.13 5.52 3.31
CA HIS A 324 -8.36 6.07 4.43
C HIS A 324 -7.53 7.28 4.02
N ALA A 325 -7.37 8.25 4.90
CA ALA A 325 -6.54 9.42 4.66
C ALA A 325 -5.70 9.71 5.90
N PHE A 326 -4.39 9.93 5.71
CA PHE A 326 -3.44 10.12 6.80
C PHE A 326 -2.70 11.46 6.65
N PRO A 327 -2.16 12.00 7.76
CA PRO A 327 -1.05 12.96 7.67
C PRO A 327 0.11 12.41 6.81
N PRO A 328 0.91 13.25 6.13
CA PRO A 328 1.99 12.79 5.25
C PRO A 328 3.17 12.15 6.00
N THR A 329 3.20 12.26 7.33
CA THR A 329 4.28 11.83 8.22
C THR A 329 4.42 10.30 8.24
N GLY A 330 5.37 9.79 7.46
CA GLY A 330 5.66 8.36 7.26
C GLY A 330 5.34 7.83 5.86
N GLY A 331 4.78 8.65 4.95
CA GLY A 331 4.62 8.26 3.54
C GLY A 331 3.68 7.06 3.30
N LEU A 332 2.68 6.85 4.16
CA LEU A 332 1.92 5.60 4.21
C LEU A 332 0.73 5.51 3.22
N GLY A 333 0.17 6.63 2.77
CA GLY A 333 -1.11 6.67 2.05
C GLY A 333 -1.13 5.86 0.74
N VAL A 334 -0.31 6.28 -0.23
CA VAL A 334 -0.25 5.63 -1.57
C VAL A 334 0.07 4.14 -1.47
N ASN A 335 0.98 3.78 -0.57
CA ASN A 335 1.42 2.40 -0.38
C ASN A 335 0.34 1.52 0.23
N THR A 336 -0.39 2.06 1.22
CA THR A 336 -1.55 1.37 1.82
C THR A 336 -2.62 1.12 0.77
N GLY A 337 -2.90 2.10 -0.10
CA GLY A 337 -3.89 1.95 -1.17
C GLY A 337 -3.50 0.96 -2.26
N ILE A 338 -2.21 0.84 -2.58
CA ILE A 338 -1.71 -0.21 -3.49
C ILE A 338 -1.89 -1.61 -2.88
N ALA A 339 -1.60 -1.75 -1.59
CA ALA A 339 -1.80 -3.01 -0.86
C ALA A 339 -3.29 -3.38 -0.70
N ASP A 340 -4.18 -2.39 -0.61
CA ASP A 340 -5.63 -2.62 -0.62
C ASP A 340 -6.10 -3.23 -1.95
N ALA A 341 -5.64 -2.68 -3.07
CA ALA A 341 -5.95 -3.20 -4.40
C ALA A 341 -5.47 -4.66 -4.54
N HIS A 342 -4.24 -4.94 -4.09
CA HIS A 342 -3.67 -6.29 -4.12
C HIS A 342 -4.49 -7.30 -3.33
N ASN A 343 -4.95 -6.92 -2.14
CA ASN A 343 -5.78 -7.77 -1.29
C ASN A 343 -7.19 -8.01 -1.87
N LEU A 344 -7.83 -7.00 -2.45
CA LEU A 344 -9.20 -7.09 -2.94
C LEU A 344 -9.30 -7.83 -4.28
N VAL A 345 -8.40 -7.57 -5.22
CA VAL A 345 -8.58 -7.98 -6.62
C VAL A 345 -8.54 -9.50 -6.80
N TRP A 346 -7.64 -10.23 -6.12
CA TRP A 346 -7.62 -11.68 -6.25
C TRP A 346 -8.89 -12.33 -5.70
N LYS A 347 -9.54 -11.71 -4.70
CA LYS A 347 -10.82 -12.16 -4.12
C LYS A 347 -11.96 -11.94 -5.11
N ILE A 348 -11.98 -10.78 -5.77
CA ILE A 348 -12.87 -10.52 -6.90
C ILE A 348 -12.65 -11.58 -7.99
N ALA A 349 -11.41 -11.87 -8.34
CA ALA A 349 -11.09 -12.86 -9.35
C ALA A 349 -11.49 -14.28 -8.96
N ALA A 350 -11.35 -14.64 -7.68
CA ALA A 350 -11.81 -15.91 -7.15
C ALA A 350 -13.32 -16.08 -7.30
N VAL A 351 -14.10 -15.04 -7.00
CA VAL A 351 -15.56 -15.05 -7.19
C VAL A 351 -15.95 -15.11 -8.68
N GLU A 352 -15.33 -14.28 -9.53
CA GLU A 352 -15.60 -14.28 -10.98
C GLU A 352 -15.26 -15.62 -11.65
N LYS A 353 -14.27 -16.34 -11.13
CA LYS A 353 -13.83 -17.64 -11.65
C LYS A 353 -14.51 -18.83 -10.96
N GLY A 354 -15.46 -18.59 -10.07
CA GLY A 354 -16.22 -19.64 -9.38
C GLY A 354 -15.40 -20.47 -8.39
N TRP A 355 -14.30 -19.94 -7.85
CA TRP A 355 -13.51 -20.64 -6.82
C TRP A 355 -14.30 -20.82 -5.53
N THR A 356 -15.28 -19.96 -5.29
CA THR A 356 -16.19 -20.02 -4.13
C THR A 356 -17.39 -20.93 -4.36
N ASP A 357 -17.60 -21.43 -5.59
CA ASP A 357 -18.73 -22.31 -5.96
C ASP A 357 -18.45 -23.79 -5.65
N THR A 358 -17.35 -24.05 -4.95
CA THR A 358 -16.95 -25.40 -4.55
C THR A 358 -17.99 -26.04 -3.65
N ASP A 359 -18.43 -27.24 -4.02
CA ASP A 359 -19.47 -27.98 -3.33
C ASP A 359 -19.05 -28.23 -1.88
N THR A 360 -19.90 -27.83 -0.92
CA THR A 360 -19.63 -28.03 0.51
C THR A 360 -19.34 -29.49 0.81
N ASP A 361 -19.91 -30.44 0.06
CA ASP A 361 -19.66 -31.88 0.22
C ASP A 361 -18.23 -32.30 -0.15
N THR A 362 -17.50 -31.53 -0.96
CA THR A 362 -16.10 -31.83 -1.32
C THR A 362 -15.15 -31.60 -0.14
N PHE A 363 -15.50 -30.68 0.77
CA PHE A 363 -14.69 -30.30 1.94
C PHE A 363 -15.23 -30.85 3.27
N ASN A 364 -16.39 -31.51 3.26
CA ASN A 364 -17.10 -31.93 4.47
C ASN A 364 -17.02 -33.45 4.70
N ARG A 365 -15.81 -34.02 4.76
CA ARG A 365 -15.63 -35.44 5.13
C ARG A 365 -15.75 -35.71 6.63
N ASN A 366 -15.60 -34.69 7.47
CA ASN A 366 -15.57 -34.85 8.93
C ASN A 366 -16.84 -34.39 9.68
N GLY A 367 -17.93 -34.04 8.98
CA GLY A 367 -19.25 -33.89 9.62
C GLY A 367 -19.43 -32.75 10.64
N HIS A 368 -18.53 -31.76 10.68
CA HIS A 368 -18.59 -30.66 11.65
C HIS A 368 -19.23 -29.37 11.10
N THR A 369 -19.62 -29.30 9.83
CA THR A 369 -20.43 -28.19 9.31
C THR A 369 -21.77 -28.71 8.81
N LYS A 370 -22.86 -28.34 9.50
CA LYS A 370 -24.22 -28.61 9.02
C LYS A 370 -24.48 -27.76 7.78
N GLY A 371 -25.01 -28.40 6.74
CA GLY A 371 -25.28 -27.81 5.43
C GLY A 371 -25.74 -26.36 5.47
N GLY A 372 -24.93 -25.50 4.87
CA GLY A 372 -25.22 -24.10 4.60
C GLY A 372 -25.15 -23.88 3.10
N ALA A 373 -26.05 -23.06 2.57
CA ALA A 373 -26.19 -22.72 1.16
C ALA A 373 -24.86 -22.34 0.48
N ARG A 374 -24.81 -22.51 -0.85
CA ARG A 374 -23.77 -21.95 -1.74
C ARG A 374 -23.47 -20.51 -1.28
N ALA A 375 -22.33 -20.28 -0.63
CA ALA A 375 -21.93 -18.95 -0.23
C ALA A 375 -21.54 -18.20 -1.52
N GLY A 376 -22.39 -17.30 -2.01
CA GLY A 376 -22.19 -16.54 -3.24
C GLY A 376 -21.02 -15.54 -3.17
N GLY A 377 -19.81 -15.99 -2.83
CA GLY A 377 -18.56 -15.22 -2.76
C GLY A 377 -18.50 -14.11 -1.70
N GLY A 378 -19.64 -13.76 -1.08
CA GLY A 378 -19.75 -12.64 -0.14
C GLY A 378 -18.87 -12.79 1.10
N GLY A 379 -18.67 -14.03 1.59
CA GLY A 379 -17.77 -14.33 2.70
C GLY A 379 -16.33 -13.92 2.39
N LEU A 380 -15.76 -14.43 1.29
CA LEU A 380 -14.41 -14.09 0.85
C LEU A 380 -14.24 -12.58 0.62
N LEU A 381 -15.19 -11.92 -0.05
CA LEU A 381 -15.11 -10.46 -0.29
C LEU A 381 -15.18 -9.65 1.01
N SER A 382 -15.94 -10.10 2.01
CA SER A 382 -16.02 -9.43 3.32
C SER A 382 -14.67 -9.40 4.06
N SER A 383 -13.79 -10.37 3.78
CA SER A 383 -12.45 -10.41 4.37
C SER A 383 -11.57 -9.21 3.97
N TYR A 384 -11.88 -8.52 2.86
CA TYR A 384 -11.18 -7.27 2.50
C TYR A 384 -11.27 -6.24 3.65
N ASN A 385 -12.46 -6.10 4.24
CA ASN A 385 -12.66 -5.20 5.38
C ASN A 385 -11.91 -5.66 6.63
N THR A 386 -12.00 -6.95 6.98
CA THR A 386 -11.40 -7.48 8.22
C THR A 386 -9.87 -7.55 8.16
N GLU A 387 -9.29 -7.60 6.96
CA GLU A 387 -7.85 -7.65 6.74
C GLU A 387 -7.23 -6.26 6.57
N ARG A 388 -7.84 -5.37 5.76
CA ARG A 388 -7.20 -4.11 5.35
C ARG A 388 -7.51 -2.94 6.26
N ARG A 389 -8.75 -2.86 6.78
CA ARG A 389 -9.14 -1.75 7.65
C ARG A 389 -8.28 -1.65 8.92
N PRO A 390 -7.99 -2.73 9.66
CA PRO A 390 -7.12 -2.65 10.84
C PRO A 390 -5.71 -2.10 10.53
N ILE A 391 -5.17 -2.44 9.35
CA ILE A 391 -3.85 -1.95 8.92
C ILE A 391 -3.90 -0.46 8.62
N ALA A 392 -4.94 0.02 7.93
CA ALA A 392 -5.12 1.45 7.69
C ALA A 392 -5.31 2.25 9.00
N VAL A 393 -6.04 1.70 9.97
CA VAL A 393 -6.18 2.33 11.31
C VAL A 393 -4.83 2.39 12.02
N ALA A 394 -4.03 1.33 11.98
CA ALA A 394 -2.69 1.32 12.55
C ALA A 394 -1.77 2.35 11.87
N ASN A 395 -1.82 2.45 10.54
CA ASN A 395 -1.07 3.44 9.77
C ASN A 395 -1.50 4.89 10.08
N ALA A 396 -2.80 5.14 10.24
CA ALA A 396 -3.32 6.44 10.67
C ALA A 396 -2.77 6.83 12.06
N ARG A 397 -2.83 5.91 13.03
CA ARG A 397 -2.30 6.12 14.38
C ARG A 397 -0.80 6.39 14.37
N GLN A 398 -0.01 5.63 13.62
CA GLN A 398 1.42 5.90 13.50
C GLN A 398 1.68 7.28 12.86
N SER A 399 0.93 7.63 11.80
CA SER A 399 1.11 8.92 11.12
C SER A 399 0.85 10.08 12.09
N VAL A 400 -0.20 9.99 12.90
CA VAL A 400 -0.50 10.98 13.94
C VAL A 400 0.54 10.99 15.04
N LYS A 401 1.00 9.82 15.51
CA LYS A 401 2.11 9.71 16.48
C LYS A 401 3.36 10.44 15.96
N ASN A 402 3.77 10.17 14.72
CA ASN A 402 4.89 10.86 14.08
C ASN A 402 4.67 12.38 14.05
N GLN A 403 3.48 12.81 13.66
CA GLN A 403 3.11 14.22 13.59
C GLN A 403 3.18 14.94 14.94
N VAL A 404 2.71 14.29 16.02
CA VAL A 404 2.77 14.84 17.38
C VAL A 404 4.22 14.93 17.86
N LYS A 405 5.05 13.91 17.62
CA LYS A 405 6.47 13.91 18.04
C LYS A 405 7.31 14.98 17.34
N LEU A 406 6.94 15.38 16.13
CA LEU A 406 7.59 16.49 15.43
C LEU A 406 7.52 17.81 16.21
N HIS A 407 6.54 18.01 17.09
CA HIS A 407 6.47 19.22 17.90
C HIS A 407 7.68 19.34 18.84
N ALA A 408 7.95 18.30 19.64
CA ALA A 408 9.10 18.26 20.53
C ALA A 408 10.43 18.34 19.76
N LEU A 409 10.52 17.69 18.60
CA LEU A 409 11.70 17.78 17.75
C LEU A 409 11.94 19.22 17.26
N LYS A 410 10.89 19.92 16.83
CA LYS A 410 10.99 21.34 16.44
C LYS A 410 11.44 22.21 17.60
N GLU A 411 10.92 21.99 18.80
CA GLU A 411 11.37 22.72 20.00
C GLU A 411 12.86 22.48 20.30
N ALA A 412 13.33 21.25 20.19
CA ALA A 412 14.74 20.91 20.40
C ALA A 412 15.69 21.51 19.34
N LEU A 413 15.17 21.75 18.14
CA LEU A 413 15.91 22.35 17.02
C LEU A 413 16.02 23.88 17.12
N ARG A 414 15.21 24.55 17.94
CA ARG A 414 15.20 26.02 18.07
C ARG A 414 16.44 26.55 18.76
N ASP A 415 16.78 27.79 18.39
CA ASP A 415 17.84 28.62 18.98
C ASP A 415 19.16 27.87 19.22
N PRO A 416 19.74 27.24 18.18
CA PRO A 416 20.98 26.49 18.34
C PRO A 416 22.14 27.44 18.72
N PRO A 417 22.98 27.11 19.73
CA PRO A 417 24.08 27.98 20.16
C PRO A 417 25.01 28.39 19.02
N ASP A 418 25.44 29.66 18.99
CA ASP A 418 26.32 30.18 17.93
C ASP A 418 27.70 29.50 17.94
N VAL A 419 28.21 29.19 19.13
CA VAL A 419 29.52 28.56 19.31
C VAL A 419 29.32 27.06 19.50
N GLU A 420 29.90 26.24 18.60
CA GLU A 420 29.86 24.77 18.65
C GLU A 420 30.88 24.18 19.64
N ALA A 421 30.98 24.78 20.81
CA ALA A 421 31.91 24.37 21.86
C ALA A 421 31.40 24.80 23.25
N GLY A 422 31.98 24.19 24.28
CA GLY A 422 31.63 24.49 25.67
C GLY A 422 30.40 23.73 26.18
N GLU A 423 30.11 23.91 27.46
CA GLU A 423 29.10 23.12 28.19
C GLU A 423 27.67 23.35 27.67
N GLU A 424 27.36 24.57 27.23
CA GLU A 424 26.04 24.92 26.70
C GLU A 424 25.75 24.15 25.40
N TYR A 425 26.68 24.20 24.44
CA TYR A 425 26.56 23.47 23.18
C TYR A 425 26.46 21.96 23.40
N VAL A 426 27.33 21.39 24.24
CA VAL A 426 27.31 19.95 24.56
C VAL A 426 25.95 19.55 25.15
N ARG A 427 25.39 20.35 26.06
CA ARG A 427 24.09 20.08 26.66
C ARG A 427 22.95 20.23 25.65
N TRP A 428 22.99 21.24 24.80
CA TRP A 428 21.99 21.45 23.74
C TRP A 428 22.03 20.31 22.73
N LYS A 429 23.22 19.97 22.22
CA LYS A 429 23.43 18.90 21.23
C LYS A 429 23.03 17.53 21.79
N GLY A 430 23.34 17.24 23.05
CA GLY A 430 22.90 16.00 23.70
C GLY A 430 21.38 15.87 23.81
N ARG A 431 20.64 16.96 24.04
CA ARG A 431 19.17 16.95 23.99
C ARG A 431 18.66 16.77 22.57
N LEU A 432 19.23 17.48 21.59
CA LEU A 432 18.86 17.35 20.19
C LEU A 432 19.07 15.91 19.69
N ASP A 433 20.21 15.30 20.01
CA ASP A 433 20.51 13.92 19.57
C ASP A 433 19.57 12.90 20.18
N ALA A 434 19.19 13.07 21.44
CA ALA A 434 18.16 12.24 22.08
C ALA A 434 16.80 12.40 21.38
N GLU A 435 16.41 13.62 21.01
CA GLU A 435 15.15 13.87 20.31
C GLU A 435 15.16 13.39 18.86
N LEU A 436 16.27 13.54 18.14
CA LEU A 436 16.44 12.95 16.81
C LEU A 436 16.29 11.43 16.86
N GLU A 437 16.97 10.76 17.80
CA GLU A 437 16.86 9.32 17.98
C GLU A 437 15.43 8.90 18.33
N SER A 438 14.75 9.65 19.19
CA SER A 438 13.35 9.39 19.55
C SER A 438 12.42 9.43 18.33
N ASN A 439 12.77 10.19 17.29
CA ASN A 439 12.02 10.32 16.05
C ASN A 439 12.44 9.33 14.95
N ARG A 440 13.38 8.41 15.20
CA ARG A 440 13.84 7.43 14.20
C ARG A 440 12.69 6.66 13.54
N GLU A 441 11.69 6.25 14.31
CA GLU A 441 10.50 5.54 13.85
C GLU A 441 9.68 6.28 12.77
N HIS A 442 9.80 7.60 12.67
CA HIS A 442 9.16 8.39 11.61
C HIS A 442 9.86 8.19 10.25
N PHE A 443 11.15 7.89 10.27
CA PHE A 443 12.01 7.80 9.09
C PHE A 443 12.54 6.39 8.84
N ASP A 444 12.09 5.40 9.61
CA ASP A 444 12.36 3.98 9.43
C ASP A 444 11.11 3.22 9.85
N SER A 445 10.31 2.77 8.88
CA SER A 445 9.00 2.16 9.14
C SER A 445 8.86 0.78 8.52
N ILE A 446 9.97 0.06 8.31
CA ILE A 446 9.99 -1.22 7.58
C ILE A 446 8.97 -2.25 8.10
N ASN A 447 8.70 -2.29 9.41
CA ASN A 447 7.72 -3.23 9.96
C ASN A 447 6.27 -2.86 9.60
N LEU A 448 5.96 -1.57 9.44
CA LEU A 448 4.66 -1.15 8.89
C LEU A 448 4.54 -1.43 7.40
N GLN A 449 5.66 -1.42 6.69
CA GLN A 449 5.68 -1.64 5.25
C GLN A 449 5.44 -3.10 4.90
N ILE A 450 6.10 -4.03 5.60
CA ILE A 450 6.11 -5.45 5.22
C ILE A 450 5.83 -6.45 6.36
N GLY A 451 5.67 -5.97 7.60
CA GLY A 451 5.52 -6.82 8.79
C GLY A 451 4.11 -6.95 9.35
N TYR A 452 3.11 -6.34 8.73
CA TYR A 452 1.73 -6.50 9.18
C TYR A 452 1.20 -7.92 8.93
N VAL A 453 0.35 -8.38 9.85
CA VAL A 453 -0.29 -9.71 9.82
C VAL A 453 -1.79 -9.52 9.73
N TYR A 454 -2.45 -10.26 8.84
CA TYR A 454 -3.91 -10.25 8.74
C TYR A 454 -4.58 -10.88 9.97
N PRO A 455 -5.34 -10.09 10.77
CA PRO A 455 -5.91 -10.58 12.03
C PRO A 455 -6.93 -11.71 11.85
N SER A 456 -7.60 -11.77 10.71
CA SER A 456 -8.56 -12.83 10.36
C SER A 456 -7.92 -14.22 10.37
N LEU A 457 -6.65 -14.33 9.96
CA LEU A 457 -5.93 -15.59 9.85
C LEU A 457 -5.11 -15.93 11.11
N ALA A 458 -4.73 -14.94 11.91
CA ALA A 458 -3.88 -15.13 13.07
C ALA A 458 -4.53 -15.91 14.24
N LYS A 459 -5.87 -16.01 14.29
CA LYS A 459 -6.63 -16.58 15.43
C LYS A 459 -6.59 -18.12 15.55
N GLY A 460 -5.83 -18.82 14.71
CA GLY A 460 -5.83 -20.30 14.62
C GLY A 460 -4.89 -21.07 15.55
N ARG A 461 -4.08 -20.43 16.41
CA ARG A 461 -3.25 -21.16 17.40
C ARG A 461 -3.78 -21.00 18.82
N GLY A 462 -4.38 -22.07 19.34
CA GLY A 462 -4.65 -22.27 20.78
C GLY A 462 -3.37 -22.50 21.59
N GLY A 463 -2.48 -21.51 21.58
CA GLY A 463 -1.38 -21.40 22.52
C GLY A 463 -1.76 -20.42 23.62
N ASP A 464 -1.62 -20.84 24.86
CA ASP A 464 -1.97 -20.13 26.08
C ASP A 464 -1.74 -18.61 26.00
N GLY A 465 -2.77 -17.85 26.35
CA GLY A 465 -2.78 -16.40 26.35
C GLY A 465 -1.68 -15.78 27.23
N GLN A 466 -0.51 -15.60 26.65
CA GLN A 466 0.51 -14.63 27.07
C GLN A 466 1.00 -13.77 25.90
N GLY A 467 0.13 -13.51 24.94
CA GLY A 467 0.19 -12.26 24.20
C GLY A 467 -0.52 -11.21 25.05
N GLU A 468 0.21 -10.50 25.92
CA GLU A 468 -0.31 -9.32 26.62
C GLU A 468 -1.01 -8.42 25.60
N GLU A 469 -2.29 -8.15 25.83
CA GLU A 469 -3.06 -7.16 25.10
C GLU A 469 -2.33 -5.82 25.26
N GLY A 470 -1.53 -5.45 24.26
CA GLY A 470 -0.96 -4.11 24.19
C GLY A 470 -2.11 -3.12 24.19
N GLU A 471 -2.09 -2.18 25.15
CA GLU A 471 -3.08 -1.11 25.27
C GLU A 471 -3.25 -0.41 23.91
N GLY A 472 -4.41 -0.61 23.26
CA GLY A 472 -4.76 0.06 22.01
C GLY A 472 -5.05 -0.85 20.81
N GLY A 473 -6.00 -1.78 20.96
CA GLY A 473 -6.83 -2.34 19.89
C GLY A 473 -6.23 -2.52 18.49
N GLY A 474 -5.82 -3.76 18.19
CA GLY A 474 -5.94 -4.34 16.85
C GLY A 474 -4.68 -4.42 15.98
N SER A 475 -3.51 -3.98 16.45
CA SER A 475 -2.24 -4.14 15.73
C SER A 475 -1.25 -4.95 16.57
N LEU A 476 -0.80 -6.09 16.03
CA LEU A 476 0.27 -6.94 16.59
C LEU A 476 1.67 -6.28 16.49
N LEU A 477 1.77 -5.03 16.05
CA LEU A 477 3.02 -4.33 15.78
C LEU A 477 3.55 -3.67 17.06
N ARG A 478 4.52 -4.31 17.73
CA ARG A 478 5.21 -3.78 18.92
C ARG A 478 6.11 -2.56 18.63
N SER A 479 6.58 -2.42 17.39
CA SER A 479 7.44 -1.33 16.90
C SER A 479 7.27 -1.19 15.38
N CYS A 480 7.35 0.02 14.83
CA CYS A 480 7.22 0.23 13.38
C CYS A 480 8.54 0.05 12.61
N ASN A 481 9.69 0.14 13.27
CA ASN A 481 11.02 0.07 12.65
C ASN A 481 11.70 -1.31 12.79
N VAL A 482 11.20 -2.19 13.65
CA VAL A 482 11.79 -3.54 13.84
C VAL A 482 10.95 -4.58 13.13
N TYR A 483 11.36 -4.95 11.92
CA TYR A 483 10.77 -6.08 11.19
C TYR A 483 11.39 -7.41 11.63
N VAL A 484 10.53 -8.36 11.99
CA VAL A 484 10.90 -9.75 12.28
C VAL A 484 10.13 -10.63 11.32
N ALA A 485 10.86 -11.38 10.48
CA ALA A 485 10.26 -12.34 9.57
C ALA A 485 9.48 -13.42 10.35
N SER A 486 8.35 -13.84 9.82
CA SER A 486 7.45 -14.77 10.51
C SER A 486 6.74 -15.69 9.53
N GLY A 487 6.71 -16.98 9.84
CA GLY A 487 5.98 -18.02 9.09
C GLY A 487 4.51 -18.18 9.52
N VAL A 488 3.95 -17.28 10.33
CA VAL A 488 2.58 -17.46 10.86
C VAL A 488 1.49 -17.16 9.82
N PRO A 489 0.31 -17.81 9.91
CA PRO A 489 -0.86 -17.44 9.11
C PRO A 489 -1.19 -15.95 9.17
N GLY A 490 -1.48 -15.37 8.02
CA GLY A 490 -1.76 -13.94 7.84
C GLY A 490 -0.52 -13.06 7.65
N ALA A 491 0.69 -13.54 7.97
CA ALA A 491 1.91 -12.79 7.69
C ALA A 491 2.21 -12.79 6.19
N ARG A 492 2.90 -11.74 5.73
CA ARG A 492 3.51 -11.74 4.39
C ARG A 492 4.56 -12.84 4.32
N LEU A 493 4.63 -13.59 3.22
CA LEU A 493 5.69 -14.56 2.97
C LEU A 493 7.07 -13.89 3.17
N PRO A 494 7.91 -14.39 4.10
CA PRO A 494 9.25 -13.88 4.28
C PRO A 494 10.08 -14.01 3.02
N HIS A 495 10.82 -12.97 2.67
CA HIS A 495 11.73 -13.03 1.54
C HIS A 495 12.91 -13.96 1.83
N THR A 496 13.30 -14.74 0.82
CA THR A 496 14.64 -15.30 0.66
C THR A 496 14.96 -15.35 -0.83
N TRP A 497 16.24 -15.37 -1.17
CA TRP A 497 16.70 -15.60 -2.54
C TRP A 497 16.66 -17.09 -2.84
N VAL A 498 16.29 -17.43 -4.08
CA VAL A 498 16.19 -18.81 -4.54
C VAL A 498 16.99 -19.04 -5.81
N SER A 499 17.42 -20.28 -6.00
CA SER A 499 17.90 -20.79 -7.28
C SER A 499 16.90 -21.78 -7.84
N LEU A 500 16.76 -21.84 -9.17
CA LEU A 500 15.84 -22.78 -9.82
C LEU A 500 16.65 -23.88 -10.53
N PRO A 501 16.68 -25.12 -10.00
CA PRO A 501 17.43 -26.22 -10.58
C PRO A 501 17.16 -26.40 -12.07
N GLY A 502 18.23 -26.62 -12.84
CA GLY A 502 18.14 -26.82 -14.29
C GLY A 502 17.75 -25.59 -15.12
N LYS A 503 17.47 -24.43 -14.51
CA LYS A 503 17.11 -23.19 -15.22
C LYS A 503 18.24 -22.16 -15.14
N LYS A 504 18.65 -21.65 -16.31
CA LYS A 504 19.52 -20.47 -16.38
C LYS A 504 18.64 -19.22 -16.42
N ILE A 505 18.59 -18.50 -15.31
CA ILE A 505 17.79 -17.27 -15.17
C ILE A 505 18.73 -16.08 -15.17
N LYS A 506 18.33 -15.01 -15.87
CA LYS A 506 19.02 -13.73 -15.81
C LYS A 506 18.50 -12.97 -14.58
N GLY A 507 19.39 -12.69 -13.63
CA GLY A 507 19.05 -11.96 -12.40
C GLY A 507 18.71 -12.87 -11.23
N ALA A 508 18.52 -12.25 -10.06
CA ALA A 508 18.16 -12.94 -8.83
C ALA A 508 16.65 -13.17 -8.75
N VAL A 509 16.26 -14.34 -8.22
CA VAL A 509 14.86 -14.75 -8.05
C VAL A 509 14.54 -14.78 -6.56
N SER A 510 13.48 -14.08 -6.18
CA SER A 510 12.93 -14.11 -4.82
C SER A 510 11.95 -15.26 -4.68
N VAL A 511 11.82 -15.83 -3.49
CA VAL A 511 10.72 -16.77 -3.19
C VAL A 511 9.34 -16.14 -3.44
N LEU A 512 9.22 -14.82 -3.32
CA LEU A 512 8.00 -14.07 -3.64
C LEU A 512 7.61 -14.18 -5.12
N ASP A 513 8.60 -14.32 -6.01
CA ASP A 513 8.38 -14.45 -7.46
C ASP A 513 7.75 -15.81 -7.80
N LEU A 514 7.85 -16.79 -6.89
CA LEU A 514 7.24 -18.11 -7.04
C LEU A 514 5.73 -18.10 -6.75
N ALA A 515 5.26 -17.11 -6.00
CA ALA A 515 3.85 -16.83 -5.79
C ALA A 515 3.37 -15.81 -6.84
N GLU A 516 2.91 -16.30 -8.00
CA GLU A 516 2.69 -15.52 -9.23
C GLU A 516 1.44 -14.61 -9.19
N GLY A 517 0.61 -14.70 -8.16
CA GLY A 517 -0.53 -13.80 -7.96
C GLY A 517 -1.84 -14.21 -8.61
N THR A 518 -1.85 -15.22 -9.49
CA THR A 518 -3.08 -15.73 -10.13
C THR A 518 -3.57 -17.07 -9.59
N SER A 519 -2.83 -17.66 -8.65
CA SER A 519 -3.14 -18.94 -8.00
C SER A 519 -2.65 -18.94 -6.56
N PHE A 520 -3.14 -19.91 -5.76
CA PHE A 520 -2.45 -20.27 -4.53
C PHE A 520 -1.12 -20.93 -4.86
N THR A 521 -0.17 -20.88 -3.93
CA THR A 521 1.12 -21.57 -4.06
C THR A 521 1.33 -22.47 -2.85
N LEU A 522 1.55 -23.76 -3.09
CA LEU A 522 1.88 -24.76 -2.09
C LEU A 522 3.37 -25.07 -2.20
N PHE A 523 4.16 -24.53 -1.28
CA PHE A 523 5.55 -24.92 -1.13
C PHE A 523 5.61 -26.24 -0.36
N VAL A 524 6.38 -27.21 -0.83
CA VAL A 524 6.50 -28.55 -0.24
C VAL A 524 7.95 -28.81 0.15
N SER A 525 8.16 -29.42 1.32
CA SER A 525 9.46 -29.82 1.86
C SER A 525 10.23 -30.75 0.91
N SER A 526 11.55 -30.76 1.04
CA SER A 526 12.42 -31.72 0.34
C SER A 526 12.17 -33.15 0.81
N GLY A 527 12.23 -34.15 -0.08
CA GLY A 527 12.06 -35.57 0.27
C GLY A 527 11.80 -36.46 -0.94
N PRO A 528 11.60 -37.79 -0.76
CA PRO A 528 11.14 -38.67 -1.83
C PRO A 528 9.70 -38.32 -2.23
N GLU A 529 9.36 -38.40 -3.51
CA GLU A 529 7.96 -38.19 -3.95
C GLU A 529 7.03 -39.17 -3.23
N ASN A 530 5.90 -38.65 -2.76
CA ASN A 530 4.81 -39.45 -2.22
C ASN A 530 3.60 -39.29 -3.14
N GLU A 531 3.20 -40.37 -3.82
CA GLU A 531 2.06 -40.42 -4.74
C GLU A 531 0.71 -40.06 -4.06
N SER A 532 0.66 -40.08 -2.72
CA SER A 532 -0.49 -39.67 -1.92
C SER A 532 -0.24 -38.41 -1.06
N GLY A 533 0.91 -37.78 -1.24
CA GLY A 533 1.36 -36.62 -0.45
C GLY A 533 0.87 -35.27 -0.97
N LEU A 534 1.43 -34.21 -0.39
CA LEU A 534 1.20 -32.82 -0.80
C LEU A 534 1.65 -32.56 -2.25
N SER A 535 2.67 -33.28 -2.71
CA SER A 535 3.14 -33.24 -4.10
C SER A 535 2.07 -33.75 -5.09
N ALA A 536 1.06 -34.49 -4.63
CA ALA A 536 0.01 -35.10 -5.44
C ALA A 536 -1.38 -34.45 -5.28
N VAL A 537 -1.46 -33.22 -4.73
CA VAL A 537 -2.73 -32.47 -4.58
C VAL A 537 -3.46 -32.41 -5.93
N ASN A 538 -4.68 -32.93 -5.96
CA ASN A 538 -5.52 -32.94 -7.18
C ASN A 538 -6.19 -31.57 -7.36
N VAL A 539 -5.50 -30.68 -8.07
CA VAL A 539 -5.96 -29.31 -8.35
C VAL A 539 -7.25 -29.26 -9.18
N GLU A 540 -7.49 -30.24 -10.05
CA GLU A 540 -8.71 -30.31 -10.86
C GLU A 540 -9.94 -30.59 -10.01
N LYS A 541 -9.81 -31.49 -9.02
CA LYS A 541 -10.87 -31.80 -8.07
C LYS A 541 -11.25 -30.58 -7.23
N LEU A 542 -10.27 -29.76 -6.83
CA LEU A 542 -10.49 -28.60 -5.97
C LEU A 542 -11.14 -27.43 -6.71
N ARG A 543 -11.09 -27.36 -8.04
CA ARG A 543 -11.54 -26.21 -8.86
C ARG A 543 -10.93 -24.87 -8.45
N VAL A 544 -9.85 -24.91 -7.68
CA VAL A 544 -9.07 -23.77 -7.20
C VAL A 544 -7.66 -23.93 -7.74
N PRO A 545 -7.09 -22.94 -8.44
CA PRO A 545 -5.75 -23.07 -8.97
C PRO A 545 -4.72 -23.04 -7.85
N ILE A 546 -3.93 -24.11 -7.76
CA ILE A 546 -2.82 -24.25 -6.82
C ILE A 546 -1.58 -24.62 -7.64
N ARG A 547 -0.50 -23.86 -7.45
CA ARG A 547 0.82 -24.20 -7.96
C ARG A 547 1.59 -24.93 -6.87
N VAL A 548 1.98 -26.17 -7.12
CA VAL A 548 2.81 -26.95 -6.19
C VAL A 548 4.27 -26.77 -6.57
N LEU A 549 5.11 -26.41 -5.60
CA LEU A 549 6.55 -26.20 -5.78
C LEU A 549 7.33 -26.90 -4.68
N ARG A 550 8.30 -27.72 -5.06
CA ARG A 550 9.04 -28.57 -4.14
C ARG A 550 10.47 -28.08 -3.93
N LEU A 551 10.85 -27.95 -2.66
CA LEU A 551 12.21 -27.62 -2.25
C LEU A 551 13.19 -28.73 -2.66
N GLY A 552 14.31 -28.39 -3.28
CA GLY A 552 15.29 -29.35 -3.80
C GLY A 552 14.98 -29.91 -5.19
N VAL A 553 13.81 -29.58 -5.76
CA VAL A 553 13.39 -30.03 -7.11
C VAL A 553 13.07 -28.83 -8.00
N ASP A 554 12.07 -28.04 -7.61
CA ASP A 554 11.62 -26.88 -8.37
C ASP A 554 12.40 -25.61 -8.02
N PHE A 555 12.84 -25.51 -6.76
CA PHE A 555 13.62 -24.40 -6.23
C PHE A 555 14.49 -24.84 -5.05
N ASP A 556 15.61 -24.13 -4.86
CA ASP A 556 16.45 -24.19 -3.66
C ASP A 556 16.52 -22.80 -3.02
N VAL A 557 16.53 -22.73 -1.69
CA VAL A 557 16.72 -21.47 -0.96
C VAL A 557 18.20 -21.23 -0.68
N VAL A 558 18.62 -19.97 -0.74
CA VAL A 558 19.99 -19.56 -0.40
C VAL A 558 20.19 -19.55 1.12
N ASP A 559 19.15 -19.15 1.86
CA ASP A 559 19.14 -19.15 3.33
C ASP A 559 18.39 -20.38 3.85
N ALA A 560 19.13 -21.33 4.43
CA ALA A 560 18.56 -22.56 4.96
C ALA A 560 17.67 -22.32 6.20
N GLU A 561 17.91 -21.26 6.98
CA GLU A 561 17.09 -20.91 8.15
C GLU A 561 15.66 -20.54 7.74
N TRP A 562 15.47 -20.10 6.49
CA TRP A 562 14.16 -19.83 5.94
C TRP A 562 13.25 -21.07 5.97
N VAL A 563 13.81 -22.27 5.72
CA VAL A 563 13.05 -23.53 5.70
C VAL A 563 12.43 -23.81 7.07
N ASP A 564 13.20 -23.63 8.15
CA ASP A 564 12.73 -23.76 9.53
C ASP A 564 11.71 -22.68 9.87
N LEU A 565 12.01 -21.42 9.51
CA LEU A 565 11.17 -20.25 9.78
C LEU A 565 9.73 -20.42 9.26
N VAL A 566 9.59 -20.97 8.06
CA VAL A 566 8.27 -21.19 7.43
C VAL A 566 7.70 -22.58 7.68
N GLY A 567 8.34 -23.41 8.51
CA GLY A 567 7.84 -24.72 8.91
C GLY A 567 7.90 -25.79 7.80
N LEU A 568 8.86 -25.69 6.88
CA LEU A 568 9.08 -26.68 5.83
C LEU A 568 10.15 -27.73 6.17
N SER A 569 10.80 -27.62 7.34
CA SER A 569 11.76 -28.61 7.78
C SER A 569 11.07 -29.93 8.12
N GLY A 570 11.58 -31.03 7.56
CA GLY A 570 11.08 -32.36 7.85
C GLY A 570 11.34 -32.77 9.30
N ASP A 571 10.44 -33.58 9.86
CA ASP A 571 10.60 -34.17 11.20
C ASP A 571 11.43 -35.46 11.19
N GLY A 572 12.05 -35.79 10.05
CA GLY A 572 12.79 -37.04 9.84
C GLY A 572 11.91 -38.29 9.71
N GLN A 573 10.58 -38.17 9.82
CA GLN A 573 9.64 -39.30 9.75
C GLN A 573 9.08 -39.54 8.34
N GLY A 574 9.61 -38.84 7.33
CA GLY A 574 9.22 -38.99 5.93
C GLY A 574 7.87 -38.39 5.55
N GLN A 575 7.23 -37.64 6.45
CA GLN A 575 6.00 -36.89 6.15
C GLN A 575 6.33 -35.58 5.45
N GLU A 576 5.66 -35.29 4.33
CA GLU A 576 5.80 -34.01 3.64
C GLU A 576 5.22 -32.88 4.51
N LYS A 577 5.95 -31.76 4.60
CA LYS A 577 5.43 -30.51 5.15
C LYS A 577 5.16 -29.55 4.01
N GLY A 578 4.12 -28.74 4.16
CA GLY A 578 3.79 -27.72 3.19
C GLY A 578 3.48 -26.37 3.82
N LEU A 579 3.63 -25.33 3.01
CA LEU A 579 3.24 -23.96 3.30
C LEU A 579 2.33 -23.49 2.18
N LEU A 580 1.07 -23.24 2.52
CA LEU A 580 0.07 -22.73 1.58
C LEU A 580 0.06 -21.20 1.63
N VAL A 581 0.27 -20.57 0.48
CA VAL A 581 0.38 -19.12 0.33
C VAL A 581 -0.69 -18.61 -0.64
N ARG A 582 -1.34 -17.51 -0.27
CA ARG A 582 -2.38 -16.83 -1.05
C ARG A 582 -1.82 -16.14 -2.30
N PRO A 583 -2.68 -15.83 -3.28
CA PRO A 583 -2.29 -15.01 -4.44
C PRO A 583 -1.67 -13.66 -4.05
N ASP A 584 -2.10 -13.06 -2.94
CA ASP A 584 -1.53 -11.82 -2.42
C ASP A 584 -0.23 -11.99 -1.62
N GLN A 585 0.42 -13.16 -1.69
CA GLN A 585 1.68 -13.49 -1.00
C GLN A 585 1.59 -13.51 0.54
N HIS A 586 0.38 -13.59 1.10
CA HIS A 586 0.20 -13.85 2.53
C HIS A 586 0.07 -15.34 2.81
N ILE A 587 0.65 -15.79 3.92
CA ILE A 587 0.60 -17.18 4.36
C ILE A 587 -0.82 -17.52 4.77
N LEU A 588 -1.38 -18.58 4.20
CA LEU A 588 -2.65 -19.15 4.64
C LEU A 588 -2.43 -20.12 5.82
N GLY A 589 -1.40 -20.96 5.73
CA GLY A 589 -0.98 -21.81 6.85
C GLY A 589 -0.06 -22.94 6.43
N ASN A 590 0.48 -23.63 7.44
CA ASN A 590 1.20 -24.88 7.25
C ASN A 590 0.24 -26.05 7.10
N VAL A 591 0.63 -27.03 6.28
CA VAL A 591 -0.15 -28.24 5.98
C VAL A 591 0.74 -29.47 6.08
N GLY A 592 0.19 -30.60 6.53
CA GLY A 592 0.86 -31.90 6.53
C GLY A 592 0.22 -32.90 5.57
N SER A 593 -0.96 -32.58 5.04
CA SER A 593 -1.75 -33.48 4.19
C SER A 593 -2.59 -32.70 3.17
N VAL A 594 -3.10 -33.42 2.16
CA VAL A 594 -4.06 -32.86 1.18
C VAL A 594 -5.36 -32.42 1.87
N GLU A 595 -5.76 -33.10 2.95
CA GLU A 595 -6.95 -32.74 3.74
C GLU A 595 -6.79 -31.40 4.46
N ASP A 596 -5.58 -31.08 4.93
CA ASP A 596 -5.29 -29.77 5.52
C ASP A 596 -5.40 -28.65 4.47
N VAL A 597 -4.92 -28.89 3.24
CA VAL A 597 -5.06 -27.97 2.10
C VAL A 597 -6.54 -27.74 1.79
N GLU A 598 -7.30 -28.83 1.68
CA GLU A 598 -8.75 -28.81 1.46
C GLU A 598 -9.48 -27.99 2.55
N THR A 599 -9.13 -28.22 3.82
CA THR A 599 -9.72 -27.54 4.98
C THR A 599 -9.42 -26.04 4.99
N LEU A 600 -8.16 -25.65 4.80
CA LEU A 600 -7.76 -24.24 4.81
C LEU A 600 -8.38 -23.45 3.65
N LEU A 601 -8.44 -24.04 2.45
CA LEU A 601 -9.07 -23.40 1.30
C LEU A 601 -10.58 -23.30 1.48
N GLY A 602 -11.24 -24.37 1.94
CA GLY A 602 -12.67 -24.36 2.20
C GLY A 602 -13.07 -23.28 3.22
N ALA A 603 -12.31 -23.15 4.31
CA ALA A 603 -12.53 -22.11 5.32
C ALA A 603 -12.37 -20.69 4.75
N LEU A 604 -11.28 -20.44 4.01
CA LEU A 604 -11.02 -19.13 3.41
C LEU A 604 -12.05 -18.72 2.35
N LEU A 605 -12.45 -19.66 1.49
CA LEU A 605 -13.35 -19.38 0.37
C LEU A 605 -14.82 -19.24 0.83
N ALA A 606 -15.18 -19.88 1.95
CA ALA A 606 -16.49 -19.71 2.58
C ALA A 606 -16.65 -18.34 3.28
N GLY A 607 -15.54 -17.72 3.73
CA GLY A 607 -15.51 -16.41 4.39
C GLY A 607 -15.10 -16.45 5.84
#